data_AF-A0A967H9G4-F1
#
_entry.id   AF-A0A967H9G4-F1
#
_cell.length_a   1.000
_cell.length_b   1.000
_cell.length_c   1.000
_cell.angle_alpha   90.00
_cell.angle_beta   90.00
_cell.angle_gamma   90.00
#
_symmetry.space_group_name_H-M   'P 1'
#
loop_
_entity.id
_entity.type
_entity.pdbx_description
1 polymer ?
#
loop_
_entity_poly.entity_id
_entity_poly.type
_entity_poly.pdbx_seq_one_letter_code
_entity_poly.pdbx_strand_id
1 'polypeptide(L)'
;MSTIQLQDLKIILDREGSKKYTKVSYPIRYGRYTEMEYGDLRFLFNRNGEVKFIIGQGRDWPHPSEWLKRTIGNNWVYYSTGSYYTGVVDLFGE
;
A
#
# COMPACT_ATOMS: atom_id res chain seq x y z
N MET A 1 9.08 15.58 -30.05
CA MET A 1 9.27 14.30 -29.34
C MET A 1 9.34 14.62 -27.85
N SER A 2 8.44 14.06 -27.05
CA SER A 2 8.51 14.17 -25.59
C SER A 2 9.22 12.95 -25.04
N THR A 3 10.43 13.14 -24.52
CA THR A 3 11.17 12.09 -23.80
C THR A 3 10.71 12.11 -22.35
N ILE A 4 10.23 10.96 -21.86
CA ILE A 4 9.91 10.77 -20.44
C ILE A 4 10.96 9.82 -19.88
N GLN A 5 11.75 10.31 -18.92
CA GLN A 5 12.66 9.49 -18.16
C GLN A 5 11.94 9.01 -16.90
N LEU A 6 11.68 7.70 -16.83
CA LEU A 6 11.21 7.06 -15.61
C LEU A 6 12.42 6.80 -14.71
N GLN A 7 12.25 7.01 -13.40
CA GLN A 7 13.21 6.59 -12.36
C GLN A 7 13.40 5.06 -12.38
N ASP A 8 14.07 4.50 -11.37
CA ASP A 8 14.13 3.04 -11.14
C ASP A 8 12.71 2.48 -10.91
N LEU A 9 12.01 2.21 -12.01
CA LEU A 9 10.68 1.61 -12.04
C LEU A 9 10.87 0.10 -12.02
N LYS A 10 10.25 -0.56 -11.05
CA LYS A 10 10.24 -2.01 -10.94
C LYS A 10 8.81 -2.51 -10.84
N ILE A 11 8.46 -3.51 -11.63
CA ILE A 11 7.13 -4.11 -11.65
C ILE A 11 7.28 -5.61 -11.40
N ILE A 12 6.52 -6.13 -10.45
CA ILE A 12 6.41 -7.55 -10.11
C ILE A 12 4.97 -7.97 -10.36
N LEU A 13 4.77 -8.78 -11.40
CA LEU A 13 3.46 -9.34 -11.73
C LEU A 13 3.17 -10.57 -10.87
N ASP A 14 1.88 -10.83 -10.63
CA ASP A 14 1.39 -12.06 -9.98
C ASP A 14 2.07 -12.43 -8.66
N ARG A 15 2.47 -11.42 -7.87
CA ARG A 15 3.05 -11.62 -6.55
C ARG A 15 2.07 -12.39 -5.67
N GLU A 16 2.53 -13.51 -5.12
CA GLU A 16 1.75 -14.30 -4.18
C GLU A 16 1.83 -13.69 -2.78
N GLY A 17 0.67 -13.38 -2.21
CA GLY A 17 0.53 -13.01 -0.82
C GLY A 17 0.69 -14.21 0.13
N SER A 18 0.51 -13.95 1.42
CA SER A 18 0.50 -15.00 2.43
C SER A 18 -0.57 -16.04 2.11
N LYS A 19 -0.24 -17.32 2.35
CA LYS A 19 -1.17 -18.46 2.26
C LYS A 19 -1.68 -18.89 3.63
N LYS A 20 -1.09 -18.36 4.71
CA LYS A 20 -1.41 -18.72 6.08
C LYS A 20 -1.97 -17.50 6.79
N TYR A 21 -3.08 -17.71 7.49
CA TYR A 21 -3.59 -16.73 8.42
C TYR A 21 -2.60 -16.54 9.57
N THR A 22 -2.33 -15.30 9.94
CA THR A 22 -1.51 -14.95 11.10
C THR A 22 -2.16 -13.76 11.81
N LYS A 23 -2.39 -13.88 13.11
CA LYS A 23 -2.96 -12.80 13.92
C LYS A 23 -1.88 -11.76 14.18
N VAL A 24 -1.87 -10.69 13.39
CA VAL A 24 -0.95 -9.56 13.51
C VAL A 24 -1.72 -8.25 13.55
N SER A 25 -1.10 -7.19 14.06
CA SER A 25 -1.66 -5.83 14.10
C SER A 25 -1.54 -5.06 12.79
N TYR A 26 -1.04 -5.69 11.71
CA TYR A 26 -0.82 -5.05 10.42
C TYR A 26 -1.36 -5.85 9.21
N PRO A 27 -1.78 -5.14 8.16
CA PRO A 27 -1.95 -5.56 6.78
C PRO A 27 -1.21 -6.77 6.24
N ILE A 28 -1.64 -8.01 6.48
CA ILE A 28 -1.15 -9.12 5.64
C ILE A 28 -1.84 -9.08 4.29
N ARG A 29 -1.06 -9.15 3.20
CA ARG A 29 -1.57 -9.27 1.84
C ARG A 29 -1.79 -10.74 1.51
N TYR A 30 -2.97 -11.06 1.00
CA TYR A 30 -3.37 -12.40 0.58
C TYR A 30 -3.74 -12.39 -0.91
N GLY A 31 -3.76 -13.56 -1.53
CA GLY A 31 -4.10 -13.70 -2.96
C GLY A 31 -2.96 -13.26 -3.89
N ARG A 32 -3.31 -12.93 -5.14
CA ARG A 32 -2.36 -12.48 -6.17
C ARG A 32 -2.59 -11.01 -6.51
N TYR A 33 -1.49 -10.27 -6.63
CA TYR A 33 -1.52 -8.84 -6.94
C TYR A 33 -0.28 -8.45 -7.76
N THR A 34 -0.34 -7.28 -8.38
CA THR A 34 0.83 -6.67 -9.02
C THR A 34 1.42 -5.65 -8.07
N GLU A 35 2.73 -5.66 -7.92
CA GLU A 35 3.46 -4.65 -7.18
C GLU A 35 4.27 -3.78 -8.15
N MET A 36 4.26 -2.47 -7.92
CA MET A 36 5.09 -1.52 -8.63
C MET A 36 5.85 -0.68 -7.62
N GLU A 37 7.16 -0.55 -7.80
CA GLU A 37 8.01 0.38 -7.05
C GLU A 37 8.43 1.50 -8.01
N TYR A 38 8.23 2.74 -7.61
CA TYR A 38 8.57 3.94 -8.38
C TYR A 38 9.03 5.03 -7.42
N GLY A 39 10.32 5.37 -7.47
CA GLY A 39 10.96 6.24 -6.50
C GLY A 39 10.77 5.69 -5.08
N ASP A 40 10.32 6.55 -4.18
CA ASP A 40 10.06 6.20 -2.77
C ASP A 40 8.64 5.65 -2.53
N LEU A 41 7.93 5.23 -3.58
CA LEU A 41 6.55 4.73 -3.47
C LEU A 41 6.43 3.30 -3.96
N ARG A 42 5.63 2.51 -3.25
CA ARG A 42 5.17 1.19 -3.64
C ARG A 42 3.66 1.19 -3.83
N PHE A 43 3.23 0.72 -4.98
CA PHE A 43 1.84 0.57 -5.38
C PHE A 43 1.49 -0.91 -5.44
N LEU A 44 0.31 -1.26 -4.92
CA LEU A 44 -0.25 -2.60 -5.04
C LEU A 44 -1.53 -2.52 -5.86
N PHE A 45 -1.57 -3.25 -6.96
CA PHE A 45 -2.71 -3.29 -7.86
C PHE A 45 -3.50 -4.58 -7.68
N ASN A 46 -4.82 -4.48 -7.77
CA ASN A 46 -5.68 -5.66 -7.87
C ASN A 46 -5.55 -6.31 -9.26
N ARG A 47 -6.25 -7.43 -9.47
CA ARG A 47 -6.24 -8.15 -10.76
C ARG A 47 -6.91 -7.41 -11.92
N ASN A 48 -7.64 -6.33 -11.64
CA ASN A 48 -8.22 -5.46 -12.66
C ASN A 48 -7.27 -4.30 -13.05
N GLY A 49 -6.06 -4.24 -12.50
CA GLY A 49 -5.11 -3.17 -12.78
C GLY A 49 -5.42 -1.87 -12.01
N GLU A 50 -6.24 -1.93 -10.98
CA GLU A 50 -6.59 -0.77 -10.17
C GLU A 50 -5.66 -0.68 -8.95
N VAL A 51 -5.10 0.50 -8.67
CA VAL A 51 -4.32 0.73 -7.45
C VAL A 51 -5.22 0.49 -6.25
N LYS A 52 -4.81 -0.42 -5.36
CA LYS A 52 -5.51 -0.75 -4.12
C LYS A 52 -4.81 -0.20 -2.89
N PHE A 53 -3.48 -0.18 -2.89
CA PHE A 53 -2.68 0.38 -1.80
C PHE A 53 -1.50 1.20 -2.32
N ILE A 54 -1.13 2.23 -1.55
CA ILE A 54 0.08 3.03 -1.74
C ILE A 54 0.83 3.08 -0.41
N ILE A 55 2.13 2.79 -0.44
CA ILE A 55 3.01 2.75 0.72
C ILE A 55 4.25 3.58 0.37
N GLY A 56 4.64 4.52 1.21
CA GLY A 56 5.92 5.20 1.04
C GLY A 56 7.08 4.49 1.75
N GLN A 57 8.25 4.60 1.15
CA GLN A 57 9.51 3.99 1.58
C GLN A 57 10.59 5.02 1.88
N GLY A 58 10.37 6.27 1.48
CA GLY A 58 11.31 7.39 1.64
C GLY A 58 11.20 8.10 2.98
N ARG A 59 12.13 9.02 3.22
CA ARG A 59 12.22 9.81 4.46
C ARG A 59 11.06 10.78 4.64
N ASP A 60 10.41 11.17 3.55
CA ASP A 60 9.27 12.09 3.56
C ASP A 60 7.94 11.37 3.82
N TRP A 61 7.94 10.02 3.81
CA TRP A 61 6.77 9.25 4.20
C TRP A 61 6.66 9.20 5.73
N PRO A 62 5.51 9.50 6.35
CA PRO A 62 5.44 9.72 7.80
C PRO A 62 5.91 8.52 8.63
N HIS A 63 5.57 7.29 8.24
CA HIS A 63 6.07 6.08 8.89
C HIS A 63 5.92 4.84 7.97
N PRO A 64 6.88 3.90 7.92
CA PRO A 64 6.89 2.78 6.97
C PRO A 64 5.73 1.78 7.13
N SER A 65 5.05 1.78 8.28
CA SER A 65 3.86 0.96 8.53
C SER A 65 2.55 1.69 8.19
N GLU A 66 2.61 2.94 7.72
CA GLU A 66 1.45 3.72 7.30
C GLU A 66 1.21 3.58 5.79
N TRP A 67 -0.05 3.63 5.36
CA TRP A 67 -0.41 3.49 3.95
C TRP A 67 -1.72 4.20 3.60
N LEU A 68 -1.99 4.27 2.30
CA LEU A 68 -3.28 4.58 1.73
C LEU A 68 -3.94 3.30 1.22
N LYS A 69 -5.24 3.10 1.51
CA LYS A 69 -6.10 2.07 0.90
C LYS A 69 -7.16 2.77 0.04
N ARG A 70 -7.32 2.33 -1.20
CA ARG A 70 -8.45 2.73 -2.05
C ARG A 70 -9.68 1.90 -1.71
N THR A 71 -10.77 2.55 -1.34
CA THR A 71 -12.06 1.89 -1.07
C THR A 71 -12.74 1.48 -2.38
N ILE A 72 -13.79 0.66 -2.28
CA ILE A 72 -14.63 0.30 -3.44
C ILE A 72 -15.33 1.52 -4.06
N GLY A 73 -15.61 2.55 -3.24
CA GLY A 73 -16.20 3.81 -3.70
C GLY A 73 -15.19 4.81 -4.27
N ASN A 74 -13.97 4.37 -4.60
CA ASN A 74 -12.90 5.22 -5.13
C ASN A 74 -12.42 6.34 -4.18
N ASN A 75 -12.69 6.20 -2.87
CA ASN A 75 -12.15 7.11 -1.86
C ASN A 75 -10.81 6.57 -1.32
N TRP A 76 -10.00 7.45 -0.76
CA TRP A 76 -8.74 7.10 -0.13
C TRP A 76 -8.86 7.19 1.38
N VAL A 77 -8.45 6.12 2.07
CA VAL A 77 -8.35 6.08 3.53
C VAL A 77 -6.88 5.98 3.90
N TYR A 78 -6.42 6.91 4.74
CA TYR A 78 -5.09 6.89 5.32
C TYR A 78 -5.09 6.10 6.62
N TYR A 79 -4.24 5.09 6.71
CA TYR A 79 -4.03 4.33 7.93
C TYR A 79 -2.72 4.80 8.55
N SER A 80 -2.86 5.59 9.61
CA SER A 80 -1.73 5.97 10.46
C SER A 80 -1.46 4.86 11.47
N THR A 81 -0.23 4.71 11.94
CA THR A 81 0.09 3.87 13.09
C THR A 81 -0.32 4.51 14.42
N GLY A 82 -0.76 5.77 14.38
CA GLY A 82 -1.09 6.58 15.54
C GLY A 82 0.14 6.93 16.38
N SER A 83 0.03 7.99 17.16
CA SER A 83 0.90 8.19 18.31
C SER A 83 0.59 7.04 19.28
N TYR A 84 1.55 6.19 19.58
CA TYR A 84 1.39 5.03 20.49
C TYR A 84 0.90 5.41 21.91
N TYR A 85 0.69 6.70 22.21
CA TYR A 85 -0.04 7.24 23.35
C TYR A 85 -0.91 8.42 22.90
N THR A 86 -2.20 8.38 23.24
CA THR A 86 -3.27 9.40 23.05
C THR A 86 -4.12 9.34 21.78
N GLY A 87 -5.30 8.71 21.91
CA GLY A 87 -6.54 9.26 21.37
C GLY A 87 -6.90 9.01 19.90
N VAL A 88 -6.24 8.10 19.19
CA VAL A 88 -6.64 7.77 17.80
C VAL A 88 -7.70 6.67 17.82
N VAL A 89 -8.90 7.00 17.34
CA VAL A 89 -9.95 6.03 17.06
C VAL A 89 -9.64 5.35 15.74
N ASP A 90 -9.12 4.14 15.81
CA ASP A 90 -8.92 3.28 14.65
C ASP A 90 -10.25 2.62 14.24
N LEU A 91 -10.86 3.14 13.18
CA LEU A 91 -11.98 2.47 12.51
C LEU A 91 -11.43 1.45 11.51
N PHE A 92 -10.88 0.35 12.02
CA PHE A 92 -10.67 -0.85 11.20
C PHE A 92 -12.01 -1.54 10.98
N GLY A 93 -12.80 -1.00 10.05
CA GLY A 93 -14.07 -1.59 9.60
C GLY A 93 -14.08 -1.83 8.09
N GLU A 94 -14.44 -3.06 7.70
CA GLU A 94 -15.27 -3.35 6.53
C GLU A 94 -16.66 -3.72 7.06
#